data_AF-A0A1Z9H1H8-F1
#
_entry.id   AF-A0A1Z9H1H8-F1
#
_cell.length_a   1.000
_cell.length_b   1.000
_cell.length_c   1.000
_cell.angle_alpha   90.00
_cell.angle_beta   90.00
_cell.angle_gamma   90.00
#
_symmetry.space_group_name_H-M   'P 1'
#
loop_
_entity.id
_entity.type
_entity.pdbx_description
1 polymer ?
#
loop_
_entity_poly.entity_id
_entity_poly.type
_entity_poly.pdbx_seq_one_letter_code
_entity_poly.pdbx_strand_id
1 'polypeptide(L)'
;MTSLEKKTTFVFKCFEKESADLKIRLRYDGLTQTGFFSSLMKMYICQDPLMTSLVSKIKENQKSMGKTKIYKSAKDIVDGQRVLIELGITESDKNNIFDIIESGTEEYE
;
A
#
# COMPACT_ATOMS: atom_id res chain seq x y z
N MET A 1 -25.90 -12.02 -11.06
CA MET A 1 -25.03 -11.47 -12.12
C MET A 1 -23.65 -11.24 -11.51
N THR A 2 -22.78 -12.25 -11.56
CA THR A 2 -21.38 -12.10 -11.15
C THR A 2 -20.64 -11.42 -12.30
N SER A 3 -20.33 -10.14 -12.15
CA SER A 3 -19.46 -9.44 -13.10
C SER A 3 -18.13 -10.20 -13.18
N LEU A 4 -17.79 -10.70 -14.37
CA LEU A 4 -16.55 -11.43 -14.60
C LEU A 4 -15.40 -10.42 -14.48
N GLU A 5 -14.70 -10.40 -13.35
CA GLU A 5 -13.58 -9.49 -13.15
C GLU A 5 -12.55 -9.67 -14.26
N LYS A 6 -12.23 -8.56 -14.95
CA LYS A 6 -11.29 -8.55 -16.06
C LYS A 6 -9.88 -8.82 -15.53
N LYS A 7 -9.29 -9.96 -15.91
CA LYS A 7 -7.90 -10.30 -15.58
C LYS A 7 -6.94 -9.48 -16.44
N THR A 8 -5.89 -8.94 -15.81
CA THR A 8 -4.81 -8.19 -16.47
C THR A 8 -3.47 -8.87 -16.17
N THR A 9 -2.58 -8.89 -17.16
CA THR A 9 -1.24 -9.47 -17.04
C THR A 9 -0.19 -8.37 -16.90
N PHE A 10 0.68 -8.51 -15.89
CA PHE A 10 1.87 -7.67 -15.73
C PHE A 10 3.12 -8.46 -16.14
N VAL A 11 3.96 -7.87 -16.99
CA VAL A 11 5.23 -8.46 -17.44
C VAL A 11 6.35 -7.47 -17.16
N PHE A 12 7.42 -7.93 -16.51
CA PHE A 12 8.62 -7.15 -16.26
C PHE A 12 9.86 -7.95 -16.65
N LYS A 13 10.96 -7.24 -16.91
CA LYS A 13 12.25 -7.84 -17.29
C LYS A 13 13.17 -7.84 -16.07
N CYS A 14 13.96 -8.91 -15.93
CA CYS A 14 15.02 -9.03 -14.92
C CYS A 14 16.21 -9.78 -15.52
N PHE A 15 17.37 -9.76 -14.86
CA PHE A 15 18.52 -10.53 -15.30
C PHE A 15 18.29 -12.04 -15.06
N GLU A 16 18.92 -12.87 -15.88
CA GLU A 16 18.74 -14.33 -15.81
C GLU A 16 19.14 -14.90 -14.44
N LYS A 17 20.25 -14.40 -13.87
CA LYS A 17 20.72 -14.79 -12.55
C LYS A 17 19.70 -14.45 -11.46
N GLU A 18 19.15 -13.24 -11.47
CA GLU A 18 18.13 -12.81 -10.49
C GLU A 18 16.86 -13.67 -10.60
N SER A 19 16.45 -14.03 -11.82
CA SER A 19 15.32 -14.93 -12.07
C SER A 19 15.56 -16.32 -11.48
N ALA A 20 16.77 -16.87 -11.66
CA ALA A 20 17.14 -18.17 -11.10
C ALA A 20 17.18 -18.13 -9.55
N ASP A 21 17.85 -17.13 -8.98
CA ASP A 21 17.97 -16.95 -7.53
C ASP A 21 16.59 -16.77 -6.86
N LEU A 22 15.71 -16.00 -7.49
CA LEU A 22 14.33 -15.81 -7.03
C LEU A 22 13.55 -17.13 -7.05
N LYS A 23 13.62 -17.91 -8.15
CA LYS A 23 12.93 -19.20 -8.25
C LYS A 23 13.37 -20.18 -7.16
N ILE A 24 14.66 -20.19 -6.84
CA ILE A 24 15.22 -21.04 -5.80
C ILE A 24 14.65 -20.63 -4.44
N ARG A 25 14.71 -19.34 -4.08
CA ARG A 25 14.15 -18.84 -2.81
C ARG A 25 12.66 -19.14 -2.67
N LEU A 26 11.86 -18.80 -3.68
CA LEU A 26 10.43 -19.05 -3.65
C LEU A 26 10.10 -20.53 -3.48
N ARG A 27 10.89 -21.43 -4.08
CA ARG A 27 10.72 -22.88 -3.90
C ARG A 27 10.98 -23.30 -2.46
N TYR A 28 12.01 -22.76 -1.79
CA TYR A 28 12.26 -23.03 -0.38
C TYR A 28 11.10 -22.57 0.51
N ASP A 29 10.47 -21.45 0.16
CA ASP A 29 9.32 -20.89 0.89
C ASP A 29 7.97 -21.51 0.47
N GLY A 30 7.94 -22.44 -0.48
CA GLY A 30 6.71 -23.04 -1.00
C GLY A 30 5.81 -22.08 -1.79
N LEU A 31 6.37 -20.97 -2.30
CA LEU A 31 5.65 -19.92 -3.01
C LEU A 31 5.82 -20.03 -4.53
N THR A 32 4.78 -19.61 -5.26
CA THR A 32 4.86 -19.41 -6.72
C THR A 32 5.25 -17.97 -7.04
N GLN A 33 5.83 -17.71 -8.22
CA GLN A 33 6.14 -16.34 -8.66
C GLN A 33 4.89 -15.45 -8.66
N THR A 34 3.80 -15.92 -9.25
CA THR A 34 2.53 -15.20 -9.27
C THR A 34 2.01 -14.95 -7.86
N GLY A 35 2.02 -15.97 -6.99
CA GLY A 35 1.58 -15.84 -5.61
C GLY A 35 2.39 -14.80 -4.83
N PHE A 36 3.70 -14.80 -5.00
CA PHE A 36 4.59 -13.82 -4.38
C PHE A 36 4.27 -12.39 -4.83
N PHE A 37 4.29 -12.11 -6.13
CA PHE A 37 4.07 -10.76 -6.63
C PHE A 37 2.63 -10.26 -6.40
N SER A 38 1.63 -11.13 -6.56
CA SER A 38 0.24 -10.77 -6.25
C SER A 38 0.03 -10.46 -4.76
N SER A 39 0.72 -11.16 -3.86
CA SER A 39 0.66 -10.89 -2.42
C SER A 39 1.33 -9.56 -2.08
N LEU A 40 2.52 -9.29 -2.63
CA LEU A 40 3.19 -8.00 -2.45
C LEU A 40 2.35 -6.83 -2.97
N MET A 41 1.75 -6.98 -4.16
CA MET A 41 0.86 -5.98 -4.74
C MET A 41 -0.35 -5.69 -3.84
N LYS A 42 -1.01 -6.74 -3.33
CA LYS A 42 -2.14 -6.59 -2.41
C LYS A 42 -1.73 -5.90 -1.11
N MET A 43 -0.64 -6.34 -0.49
CA MET A 43 -0.11 -5.72 0.72
C MET A 43 0.22 -4.23 0.50
N TYR A 44 0.72 -3.88 -0.70
CA TYR A 44 1.00 -2.49 -1.04
C TYR A 44 -0.27 -1.64 -1.18
N ILE A 45 -1.28 -2.16 -1.88
CA ILE A 45 -2.57 -1.47 -2.06
C ILE A 45 -3.29 -1.30 -0.71
N CYS A 46 -3.25 -2.33 0.14
CA CYS A 46 -3.85 -2.31 1.47
C CYS A 46 -3.04 -1.55 2.52
N GLN A 47 -1.95 -0.87 2.13
CA GLN A 47 -1.08 -0.09 3.03
C GLN A 47 -0.58 -0.87 4.25
N ASP A 48 -0.23 -2.15 4.06
CA ASP A 48 0.33 -2.97 5.13
C ASP A 48 1.58 -2.29 5.74
N PRO A 49 1.71 -2.22 7.08
CA PRO A 49 2.82 -1.53 7.72
C PRO A 49 4.21 -2.04 7.32
N LEU A 50 4.36 -3.35 7.13
CA LEU A 50 5.62 -3.96 6.68
C LEU A 50 5.93 -3.56 5.25
N MET A 51 4.91 -3.52 4.39
CA MET A 51 5.06 -3.10 3.00
C MET A 51 5.42 -1.61 2.90
N THR A 52 4.80 -0.77 3.72
CA THR A 52 5.11 0.67 3.77
C THR A 52 6.57 0.90 4.15
N SER A 53 7.09 0.12 5.10
CA SER A 53 8.51 0.16 5.50
C SER A 53 9.44 -0.30 4.37
N LEU A 54 9.07 -1.37 3.66
CA LEU A 54 9.82 -1.85 2.49
C LEU A 54 9.88 -0.81 1.38
N VAL A 55 8.76 -0.15 1.07
CA VAL A 55 8.67 0.89 0.03
C VAL A 55 9.54 2.09 0.38
N SER A 56 9.59 2.48 1.66
CA SER A 56 10.49 3.54 2.12
C SER A 56 11.96 3.19 1.85
N LYS A 57 12.38 1.95 2.13
CA LYS A 57 13.74 1.47 1.79
C LYS A 57 14.00 1.46 0.28
N ILE A 58 13.02 1.08 -0.53
CA ILE A 58 13.13 1.12 -2.00
C ILE A 58 13.37 2.57 -2.47
N LYS A 59 12.60 3.52 -1.94
CA LYS A 59 12.73 4.96 -2.24
C LYS A 59 14.11 5.50 -1.85
N GLU A 60 14.64 5.08 -0.70
CA GLU A 60 16.00 5.45 -0.26
C GLU A 60 17.08 4.91 -1.20
N ASN A 61 16.99 3.63 -1.56
CA ASN A 61 17.99 2.96 -2.40
C ASN A 61 18.01 3.46 -3.84
N GLN A 62 16.84 3.78 -4.40
CA GLN A 62 16.72 4.27 -5.77
C GLN A 62 17.05 5.76 -5.91
N LYS A 63 17.33 6.48 -4.80
CA LYS A 63 17.42 7.96 -4.77
C LYS A 63 16.22 8.65 -5.45
N SER A 64 15.10 7.95 -5.62
CA SER A 64 13.95 8.43 -6.39
C SER A 64 13.24 9.59 -5.69
N MET A 65 13.49 9.76 -4.39
CA MET A 65 13.14 10.95 -3.63
C MET A 65 14.30 11.35 -2.71
N GLY A 66 14.54 12.67 -2.59
CA GLY A 66 15.53 13.19 -1.65
C GLY A 66 15.21 12.79 -0.20
N LYS A 67 16.23 12.55 0.62
CA LYS A 67 16.12 12.08 2.02
C LYS A 67 15.11 12.90 2.85
N THR A 68 15.07 14.21 2.64
CA THR A 68 14.12 15.13 3.29
C THR A 68 12.66 14.81 2.96
N LYS A 69 12.36 14.42 1.72
CA LYS A 69 11.00 14.09 1.28
C LYS A 69 10.55 12.72 1.82
N ILE A 70 11.49 11.79 1.98
CA ILE A 70 11.23 10.49 2.61
C ILE A 70 10.91 10.68 4.09
N TYR A 71 11.74 11.43 4.82
CA TYR A 71 11.50 11.75 6.23
C TYR A 71 10.17 12.48 6.43
N LYS A 72 9.89 13.49 5.60
CA LYS A 72 8.62 14.22 5.65
C LYS A 72 7.43 13.28 5.41
N SER A 73 7.49 12.43 4.39
CA SER A 73 6.42 11.47 4.10
C SER A 73 6.18 10.49 5.25
N ALA A 74 7.23 9.99 5.90
CA ALA A 74 7.09 9.11 7.06
C ALA A 74 6.47 9.85 8.25
N LYS A 75 6.89 11.09 8.49
CA LYS A 75 6.31 11.95 9.52
C LYS A 75 4.83 12.26 9.25
N ASP A 76 4.49 12.61 8.01
CA ASP A 76 3.12 12.94 7.61
C ASP A 76 2.17 11.74 7.80
N ILE A 77 2.63 10.51 7.60
CA ILE A 77 1.85 9.28 7.88
C ILE A 77 1.58 9.14 9.38
N VAL A 78 2.60 9.32 10.23
CA VAL A 78 2.47 9.23 11.69
C VAL A 78 1.58 10.36 12.23
N ASP A 79 1.78 11.59 11.74
CA ASP A 79 0.95 12.73 12.11
C ASP A 79 -0.50 12.53 11.65
N GLY A 80 -0.73 12.00 10.46
CA GLY A 80 -2.08 11.66 9.97
C GLY A 80 -2.79 10.61 10.82
N GLN A 81 -2.08 9.56 11.26
CA GLN A 81 -2.63 8.57 12.19
C GLN A 81 -2.99 9.19 13.54
N ARG A 82 -2.13 10.07 14.06
CA ARG A 82 -2.41 10.79 15.32
C ARG A 82 -3.62 11.72 15.19
N VAL A 83 -3.74 12.46 14.10
CA VAL A 83 -4.87 13.36 13.85
C VAL A 83 -6.19 12.57 13.75
N LEU A 84 -6.19 11.40 13.09
CA LEU A 84 -7.38 10.53 13.05
C LEU A 84 -7.80 10.08 14.45
N ILE A 85 -6.84 9.73 15.31
CA ILE A 85 -7.11 9.36 16.71
C ILE A 85 -7.65 10.56 17.51
N GLU A 86 -7.04 11.74 17.36
CA GLU A 86 -7.47 12.97 18.05
C GLU A 86 -8.88 13.42 17.64
N LEU A 87 -9.24 13.20 16.37
CA LEU A 87 -10.57 13.49 15.84
C LEU A 87 -11.60 12.39 16.13
N GLY A 88 -11.19 11.26 16.71
CA GLY A 88 -12.07 10.12 16.98
C GLY A 88 -12.60 9.43 15.72
N ILE A 89 -11.97 9.65 14.56
CA ILE A 89 -12.43 9.12 13.27
C ILE A 89 -11.99 7.66 13.14
N THR A 90 -12.95 6.75 13.14
CA THR A 90 -12.71 5.32 12.91
C THR A 90 -12.60 5.01 11.42
N GLU A 91 -12.08 3.83 11.09
CA GLU A 91 -12.05 3.35 9.70
C GLU A 91 -13.47 3.20 9.10
N SER A 92 -14.50 3.03 9.94
CA SER A 92 -15.90 3.05 9.50
C SER A 92 -16.34 4.46 9.10
N ASP A 93 -15.95 5.47 9.88
CA ASP A 93 -16.28 6.87 9.62
C ASP A 93 -15.60 7.36 8.35
N LYS A 94 -14.38 6.90 8.08
CA LYS A 94 -13.63 7.20 6.85
C LYS A 94 -14.40 6.90 5.56
N ASN A 95 -15.16 5.82 5.54
CA ASN A 95 -15.95 5.42 4.37
C ASN A 95 -17.23 6.25 4.23
N ASN A 96 -17.69 6.86 5.33
CA ASN A 96 -18.90 7.66 5.40
C ASN A 96 -18.61 9.15 5.69
N ILE A 97 -17.36 9.61 5.49
CA ILE A 97 -16.91 10.96 5.83
C ILE A 97 -17.76 12.01 5.12
N PHE A 98 -18.13 11.75 3.87
CA PHE A 98 -18.92 12.68 3.07
C PHE A 98 -20.36 12.75 3.58
N ASP A 99 -20.95 11.62 3.98
CA ASP A 99 -22.30 11.56 4.56
C ASP A 99 -22.36 12.24 5.95
N ILE A 100 -21.31 12.12 6.76
CA ILE A 100 -21.18 12.81 8.05
C ILE A 100 -21.03 14.33 7.87
N ILE A 101 -20.25 14.77 6.87
CA ILE A 101 -20.10 16.19 6.56
C ILE A 101 -21.42 16.78 6.06
N GLU A 102 -22.13 16.06 5.18
CA GLU A 102 -23.40 16.49 4.60
C GLU A 102 -24.49 16.61 5.67
N SER A 103 -24.65 15.59 6.52
CA SER A 103 -25.60 15.61 7.64
C SER A 103 -25.31 16.70 8.69
N GLY A 104 -24.04 17.00 8.97
CA GLY A 104 -23.67 18.09 9.88
C GLY A 104 -23.97 19.50 9.35
N THR A 105 -24.17 19.66 8.04
CA THR A 105 -24.59 20.93 7.41
C THR A 105 -26.10 21.13 7.38
N GLU A 106 -26.90 20.06 7.39
CA GLU A 106 -28.37 20.14 7.36
C GLU A 106 -28.99 20.56 8.70
N GLU A 107 -28.25 20.50 9.82
CA GLU A 107 -28.73 20.96 11.14
C GLU A 107 -28.71 22.50 11.31
N TYR A 108 -28.29 23.26 10.29
CA TYR A 108 -28.22 24.73 10.33
C TYR A 108 -29.10 25.46 9.29
N GLU A 109 -30.07 24.76 8.67
CA GLU A 109 -31.17 25.39 7.89
C GLU A 109 -32.48 25.40 8.68
#